data_AF-A0A2G9UT17-F1
#
_entry.id   AF-A0A2G9UT17-F1
#
_cell.length_a   1.000
_cell.length_b   1.000
_cell.length_c   1.000
_cell.angle_alpha   90.00
_cell.angle_beta   90.00
_cell.angle_gamma   90.00
#
_symmetry.space_group_name_H-M   'P 1'
#
loop_
_entity.id
_entity.type
_entity.pdbx_description
1 polymer ?
#
loop_
_entity_poly.entity_id
_entity_poly.type
_entity_poly.pdbx_seq_one_letter_code
_entity_poly.pdbx_strand_id
1 'polypeptide(L)'
;MYLQGNDCPPELQDFQYGTGSASGFLGRDTVRFGSPGTDQLVVPRCTFGQATKLAPFFAGQPIDGILGLAFKSIAVDGVTPPFIEAIQQGLVDEPVFTVFMKHVGDQVNVDGGVFTYGGIDTTNCGRIIAWERLSSATYWQFTVSTWPELVVEVQKPKQNSS
;
A
#
# COMPACT_ATOMS: atom_id res chain seq x y z
N MET A 1 30.80 15.12 11.63
CA MET A 1 30.62 14.45 12.92
C MET A 1 30.88 12.97 12.69
N TYR A 2 32.08 12.51 13.03
CA TYR A 2 32.48 11.10 12.89
C TYR A 2 32.02 10.36 14.16
N LEU A 3 31.23 9.30 14.02
CA LEU A 3 31.01 8.35 15.09
C LEU A 3 31.94 7.16 14.84
N GLN A 4 32.95 7.01 15.69
CA GLN A 4 33.66 5.75 15.86
C GLN A 4 32.79 4.82 16.71
N GLY A 5 32.43 3.67 16.15
CA GLY A 5 31.87 2.53 16.86
C GLY A 5 32.16 1.29 16.03
N ASN A 6 32.77 0.27 16.65
CA ASN A 6 33.03 -1.04 16.05
C ASN A 6 31.72 -1.84 15.88
N ASP A 7 30.73 -1.27 15.20
CA ASP A 7 29.52 -2.00 14.86
C ASP A 7 29.76 -2.78 13.58
N CYS A 8 29.49 -4.09 13.63
CA CYS A 8 29.45 -4.96 12.46
C CYS A 8 28.68 -4.25 11.33
N PRO A 9 29.18 -4.23 10.08
CA PRO A 9 28.42 -3.63 8.99
C PRO A 9 27.02 -4.25 8.97
N PRO A 10 25.95 -3.43 8.86
CA PRO A 10 24.60 -3.94 8.93
C PRO A 10 24.40 -5.03 7.88
N GLU A 11 23.78 -6.13 8.28
CA GLU A 11 23.58 -7.29 7.41
C GLU A 11 22.79 -6.86 6.17
N LEU A 12 23.37 -7.12 4.99
CA LEU A 12 22.74 -6.80 3.73
C LEU A 12 21.55 -7.74 3.52
N GLN A 13 20.38 -7.15 3.33
CA GLN A 13 19.11 -7.85 3.09
C GLN A 13 18.66 -7.65 1.65
N ASP A 14 18.06 -8.71 1.10
CA ASP A 14 17.36 -8.67 -0.16
C ASP A 14 15.85 -8.61 0.09
N PHE A 15 15.23 -7.55 -0.38
CA PHE A 15 13.79 -7.32 -0.34
C PHE A 15 13.19 -7.66 -1.70
N GLN A 16 12.40 -8.74 -1.79
CA GLN A 16 11.66 -9.08 -3.00
C GLN A 16 10.18 -8.72 -2.85
N TYR A 17 9.61 -8.11 -3.89
CA TYR A 17 8.19 -7.76 -3.94
C TYR A 17 7.67 -7.80 -5.38
N GLY A 18 6.62 -8.59 -5.62
CA GLY A 18 6.06 -8.77 -6.97
C GLY A 18 7.13 -9.19 -7.97
N THR A 19 7.36 -8.36 -9.00
CA THR A 19 8.42 -8.54 -10.02
C THR A 19 9.69 -7.73 -9.75
N GLY A 20 9.72 -6.93 -8.67
CA GLY A 20 10.83 -6.06 -8.31
C GLY A 20 11.70 -6.60 -7.18
N SER A 21 12.86 -5.99 -7.01
CA SER A 21 13.74 -6.23 -5.88
C SER A 21 14.45 -4.95 -5.43
N ALA A 22 14.76 -4.90 -4.15
CA ALA A 22 15.69 -3.93 -3.56
C ALA A 22 16.66 -4.67 -2.66
N SER A 23 17.84 -4.13 -2.44
CA SER A 23 18.73 -4.62 -1.39
C SER A 23 19.29 -3.49 -0.56
N GLY A 24 19.56 -3.77 0.71
CA GLY A 24 19.80 -2.72 1.70
C GLY A 24 19.98 -3.29 3.09
N PHE A 25 19.58 -2.53 4.10
CA PHE A 25 19.65 -2.96 5.49
C PHE A 25 18.43 -2.44 6.26
N LEU A 26 18.14 -3.03 7.41
CA LEU A 26 17.03 -2.57 8.25
C LEU A 26 17.42 -1.32 9.03
N GLY A 27 16.51 -0.35 9.03
CA GLY A 27 16.50 0.79 9.95
C GLY A 27 15.32 0.72 10.90
N ARG A 28 15.39 1.50 11.97
CA ARG A 28 14.28 1.70 12.89
C ARG A 28 14.11 3.19 13.19
N ASP A 29 12.94 3.73 12.90
CA ASP A 29 12.62 5.14 13.13
C ASP A 29 11.11 5.37 13.32
N THR A 30 10.69 6.63 13.40
CA THR A 30 9.31 7.06 13.45
C THR A 30 8.79 7.33 12.03
N VAL A 31 7.74 6.60 11.63
CA VAL A 31 7.04 6.80 10.36
C VAL A 31 5.86 7.74 10.59
N ARG A 32 5.66 8.71 9.69
CA ARG A 32 4.51 9.62 9.71
C ARG A 32 3.71 9.41 8.43
N PHE A 33 2.43 9.08 8.57
CA PHE A 33 1.51 8.99 7.44
C PHE A 33 0.83 10.34 7.24
N GLY A 34 0.79 10.81 6.00
CA GLY A 34 0.27 12.13 5.64
C GLY A 34 1.35 13.20 5.51
N SER A 35 0.99 14.30 4.87
CA SER A 35 1.91 15.42 4.59
C SER A 35 2.20 16.26 5.84
N PRO A 36 3.36 16.94 5.92
CA PRO A 36 3.63 17.88 7.01
C PRO A 36 2.51 18.93 7.14
N GLY A 37 2.04 19.14 8.36
CA GLY A 37 0.97 20.11 8.66
C GLY A 37 -0.46 19.60 8.44
N THR A 38 -0.64 18.33 8.07
CA THR A 38 -1.96 17.66 8.13
C THR A 38 -2.15 16.95 9.47
N ASP A 39 -3.33 16.36 9.68
CA ASP A 39 -3.52 15.40 10.75
C ASP A 39 -2.73 14.12 10.41
N GLN A 40 -1.58 13.94 11.05
CA GLN A 40 -0.63 12.86 10.73
C GLN A 40 -0.76 11.72 11.74
N LEU A 41 -0.83 10.48 11.23
CA LEU A 41 -0.62 9.30 12.07
C LEU A 41 0.90 9.12 12.27
N VAL A 42 1.36 9.35 13.50
CA VAL A 42 2.77 9.24 13.88
C VAL A 42 3.02 7.91 14.58
N VAL A 43 3.76 7.01 13.92
CA VAL A 43 4.02 5.66 14.41
C VAL A 43 5.50 5.52 14.77
N PRO A 44 5.86 5.50 16.06
CA PRO A 44 7.23 5.35 16.49
C PRO A 44 7.68 3.89 16.38
N ARG A 45 9.00 3.68 16.34
CA ARG A 45 9.66 2.37 16.42
C ARG A 45 9.34 1.41 15.26
N CYS A 46 8.96 1.93 14.10
CA CYS A 46 8.79 1.16 12.88
C CYS A 46 10.13 0.69 12.34
N THR A 47 10.24 -0.59 12.01
CA THR A 47 11.38 -1.16 11.29
C THR A 47 11.07 -1.16 9.79
N PHE A 48 12.00 -0.72 8.96
CA PHE A 48 11.84 -0.67 7.50
C PHE A 48 13.17 -0.84 6.77
N GLY A 49 13.13 -1.24 5.50
CA GLY A 49 14.31 -1.39 4.66
C GLY A 49 14.84 -0.05 4.15
N GLN A 50 16.13 0.18 4.34
CA GLN A 50 16.89 1.28 3.73
C GLN A 50 17.61 0.73 2.49
N ALA A 51 17.02 0.96 1.32
CA ALA A 51 17.56 0.45 0.07
C ALA A 51 18.88 1.16 -0.30
N THR A 52 19.91 0.38 -0.61
CA THR A 52 21.16 0.85 -1.21
C THR A 52 21.24 0.50 -2.70
N LYS A 53 20.42 -0.46 -3.14
CA LYS A 53 20.24 -0.84 -4.54
C LYS A 53 18.76 -1.08 -4.83
N LEU A 54 18.32 -0.66 -6.00
CA LEU A 54 16.96 -0.85 -6.50
C LEU A 54 17.01 -1.53 -7.87
N ALA A 55 15.99 -2.31 -8.19
CA ALA A 55 15.83 -2.89 -9.52
C ALA A 55 15.72 -1.78 -10.59
N PRO A 56 16.24 -2.00 -11.81
CA PRO A 56 16.21 -0.99 -12.88
C PRO A 56 14.81 -0.48 -13.25
N PHE A 57 13.76 -1.25 -12.99
CA PHE A 57 12.37 -0.84 -13.22
C PHE A 57 11.95 0.41 -12.41
N PHE A 58 12.60 0.67 -11.27
CA PHE A 58 12.37 1.92 -10.52
C PHE A 58 12.98 3.15 -11.18
N ALA A 59 13.91 2.97 -12.12
CA ALA A 59 14.50 4.09 -12.84
C ALA A 59 13.41 4.81 -13.65
N GLY A 60 13.08 6.03 -13.25
CA GLY A 60 12.10 6.88 -13.93
C GLY A 60 10.67 6.82 -13.36
N GLN A 61 10.43 6.07 -12.27
CA GLN A 61 9.15 6.16 -11.54
C GLN A 61 9.15 7.39 -10.61
N PRO A 62 8.01 8.08 -10.44
CA PRO A 62 7.91 9.27 -9.57
C PRO A 62 7.83 8.92 -8.07
N ILE A 63 8.14 7.68 -7.68
CA ILE A 63 8.04 7.19 -6.30
C ILE A 63 9.43 6.97 -5.71
N ASP A 64 9.63 7.40 -4.47
CA ASP A 64 10.90 7.22 -3.74
C ASP A 64 10.98 5.85 -3.04
N GLY A 65 9.85 5.17 -2.85
CA GLY A 65 9.79 3.91 -2.13
C GLY A 65 8.39 3.28 -2.12
N ILE A 66 8.28 2.16 -1.40
CA ILE A 66 7.05 1.38 -1.26
C ILE A 66 6.71 1.23 0.22
N LEU A 67 5.45 1.51 0.56
CA LEU A 67 4.87 1.24 1.86
C LEU A 67 3.97 0.00 1.78
N GLY A 68 4.39 -1.09 2.40
CA GLY A 68 3.60 -2.32 2.46
C GLY A 68 2.43 -2.21 3.46
N LEU A 69 1.21 -2.45 2.99
CA LEU A 69 -0.02 -2.45 3.79
C LEU A 69 -0.64 -3.86 3.94
N ALA A 70 0.12 -4.90 3.58
CA ALA A 70 -0.32 -6.29 3.69
C ALA A 70 0.04 -6.91 5.06
N PHE A 71 -0.22 -8.21 5.20
CA PHE A 71 -0.02 -8.93 6.46
C PHE A 71 1.45 -9.23 6.75
N LYS A 72 1.77 -9.31 8.05
CA LYS A 72 3.12 -9.66 8.54
C LYS A 72 3.64 -11.01 8.03
N SER A 73 2.73 -11.95 7.70
CA SER A 73 3.04 -13.30 7.20
C SER A 73 3.86 -13.31 5.91
N ILE A 74 3.81 -12.23 5.12
CA ILE A 74 4.58 -12.07 3.89
C ILE A 74 5.64 -10.96 3.99
N ALA A 75 5.85 -10.40 5.18
CA ALA A 75 6.91 -9.42 5.39
C ALA A 75 8.27 -10.13 5.41
N VAL A 76 9.23 -9.59 4.66
CA VAL A 76 10.63 -10.05 4.70
C VAL A 76 11.13 -9.98 6.15
N ASP A 77 11.77 -11.05 6.60
CA ASP A 77 12.26 -11.25 7.97
C ASP A 77 11.23 -11.09 9.09
N GLY A 78 9.93 -11.18 8.76
CA GLY A 78 8.87 -11.00 9.74
C GLY A 78 8.90 -9.62 10.39
N VAL A 79 9.36 -8.59 9.68
CA VAL A 79 9.27 -7.20 10.13
C VAL A 79 7.80 -6.82 10.27
N THR A 80 7.42 -6.19 11.39
CA THR A 80 6.04 -5.71 11.58
C THR A 80 5.75 -4.55 10.62
N PRO A 81 4.74 -4.64 9.73
CA PRO A 81 4.38 -3.55 8.84
C PRO A 81 3.96 -2.28 9.62
N PRO A 82 4.27 -1.06 9.13
CA PRO A 82 4.03 0.17 9.88
C PRO A 82 2.58 0.39 10.33
N PHE A 83 1.59 0.03 9.52
CA PHE A 83 0.18 0.17 9.92
C PHE A 83 -0.22 -0.85 10.99
N ILE A 84 0.33 -2.07 10.94
CA ILE A 84 0.12 -3.08 11.98
C ILE A 84 0.76 -2.61 13.30
N GLU A 85 1.95 -1.99 13.23
CA GLU A 85 2.60 -1.38 14.39
C GLU A 85 1.72 -0.27 15.00
N ALA A 86 1.07 0.56 14.18
CA ALA A 86 0.13 1.58 14.64
C ALA A 86 -1.05 0.99 15.43
N ILE A 87 -1.64 -0.09 14.90
CA ILE A 87 -2.74 -0.83 15.55
C ILE A 87 -2.27 -1.42 16.89
N GLN A 88 -1.11 -2.07 16.91
CA GLN A 88 -0.55 -2.68 18.13
C GLN A 88 -0.24 -1.66 19.22
N GLN A 89 0.13 -0.44 18.83
CA GLN A 89 0.38 0.67 19.74
C GLN A 89 -0.90 1.43 20.15
N GLY A 90 -2.06 1.07 19.62
CA GLY A 90 -3.34 1.74 19.92
C GLY A 90 -3.41 3.18 19.40
N LEU A 91 -2.74 3.46 18.28
CA LEU A 91 -2.64 4.80 17.69
C LEU A 91 -3.77 5.12 16.70
N VAL A 92 -4.68 4.17 16.49
CA VAL A 92 -5.82 4.30 15.57
C VAL A 92 -7.09 3.81 16.25
N ASP A 93 -8.21 4.45 15.92
CA ASP A 93 -9.52 4.12 16.52
C ASP A 93 -10.02 2.74 16.06
N GLU A 94 -9.86 2.44 14.77
CA GLU A 94 -10.22 1.15 14.18
C GLU A 94 -9.05 0.50 13.42
N PRO A 95 -8.92 -0.84 13.43
CA PRO A 95 -7.87 -1.55 12.71
C PRO A 95 -8.18 -1.69 11.20
N VAL A 96 -8.57 -0.58 10.55
CA VAL A 96 -8.96 -0.52 9.14
C VAL A 96 -8.31 0.66 8.45
N PHE A 97 -8.14 0.56 7.13
CA PHE A 97 -7.81 1.69 6.27
C PHE A 97 -8.68 1.64 5.01
N THR A 98 -8.96 2.81 4.43
CA THR A 98 -9.66 2.92 3.15
C THR A 98 -8.81 3.68 2.13
N VAL A 99 -8.94 3.27 0.87
CA VAL A 99 -8.21 3.87 -0.25
C VAL A 99 -9.23 4.37 -1.26
N PHE A 100 -9.26 5.66 -1.47
CA PHE A 100 -10.02 6.29 -2.54
C PHE A 100 -9.06 6.74 -3.64
N MET A 101 -9.32 6.35 -4.89
CA MET A 101 -8.51 6.73 -6.05
C MET A 101 -9.38 7.51 -7.02
N LYS A 102 -8.94 8.72 -7.38
CA LYS A 102 -9.61 9.55 -8.37
C LYS A 102 -9.18 9.13 -9.77
N HIS A 103 -10.13 9.03 -10.69
CA HIS A 103 -9.87 8.67 -12.07
C HIS A 103 -9.47 9.92 -12.89
N VAL A 104 -8.33 10.52 -12.56
CA VAL A 104 -7.81 11.76 -13.20
C VAL A 104 -6.80 11.48 -14.32
N GLY A 105 -6.32 10.24 -14.45
CA GLY A 105 -5.27 9.86 -15.40
C GLY A 105 -3.90 10.43 -15.03
N ASP A 106 -2.97 10.43 -15.98
CA ASP A 106 -1.57 10.85 -15.79
C ASP A 106 -1.41 12.38 -15.77
N GLN A 107 -2.10 13.03 -14.84
CA GLN A 107 -2.03 14.47 -14.63
C GLN A 107 -1.08 14.82 -13.48
N VAL A 108 -0.23 15.82 -13.70
CA VAL A 108 0.71 16.32 -12.70
C VAL A 108 0.05 17.43 -11.88
N ASN A 109 0.30 17.48 -10.57
CA ASN A 109 -0.23 18.47 -9.63
C ASN A 109 -1.77 18.45 -9.49
N VAL A 110 -2.39 17.30 -9.66
CA VAL A 110 -3.82 17.08 -9.42
C VAL A 110 -3.98 16.10 -8.27
N ASP A 111 -5.00 16.32 -7.43
CA ASP A 111 -5.33 15.40 -6.36
C ASP A 111 -5.73 14.02 -6.93
N GLY A 112 -4.94 13.00 -6.59
CA GLY A 112 -5.08 11.63 -7.12
C GLY A 112 -5.97 10.72 -6.27
N GLY A 113 -6.31 11.11 -5.04
CA GLY A 113 -7.04 10.25 -4.12
C GLY A 113 -6.65 10.46 -2.66
N VAL A 114 -7.21 9.64 -1.78
CA VAL A 114 -7.04 9.76 -0.32
C VAL A 114 -6.84 8.38 0.30
N PHE A 115 -5.89 8.30 1.23
CA PHE A 115 -5.80 7.21 2.19
C PHE A 115 -6.38 7.69 3.52
N THR A 116 -7.29 6.91 4.10
CA THR A 116 -7.77 7.11 5.47
C THR A 116 -7.27 5.95 6.32
N TYR A 117 -6.54 6.25 7.39
CA TYR A 117 -6.03 5.27 8.34
C TYR A 117 -6.82 5.38 9.64
N GLY A 118 -7.24 4.24 10.19
CA GLY A 118 -7.92 4.21 11.47
C GLY A 118 -9.44 4.36 11.41
N GLY A 119 -10.02 4.35 10.22
CA GLY A 119 -11.46 4.50 10.04
C GLY A 119 -11.90 4.36 8.58
N ILE A 120 -13.21 4.45 8.37
CA ILE A 120 -13.84 4.40 7.05
C ILE A 120 -14.03 5.82 6.51
N ASP A 121 -13.57 6.06 5.28
CA ASP A 121 -13.83 7.33 4.58
C ASP A 121 -15.33 7.48 4.23
N THR A 122 -16.07 8.21 5.04
CA THR A 122 -17.49 8.50 4.81
C THR A 122 -17.75 9.57 3.75
N THR A 123 -16.70 10.22 3.25
CA THR A 123 -16.81 11.32 2.27
C THR A 123 -16.74 10.77 0.85
N ASN A 124 -15.79 9.87 0.58
CA ASN A 124 -15.55 9.36 -0.76
C ASN A 124 -16.08 7.92 -0.98
N CYS A 125 -16.34 7.14 0.08
CA CYS A 125 -16.99 5.84 -0.07
C CYS A 125 -18.51 5.96 -0.23
N GLY A 126 -19.09 5.07 -1.03
CA GLY A 126 -20.54 4.93 -1.13
C GLY A 126 -21.19 4.47 0.17
N ARG A 127 -22.50 4.67 0.30
CA ARG A 127 -23.28 4.30 1.51
C ARG A 127 -23.32 2.80 1.80
N ILE A 128 -23.00 1.96 0.81
CA ILE A 128 -23.08 0.50 0.91
C ILE A 128 -21.66 -0.04 0.86
N ILE A 129 -21.24 -0.71 1.92
CA ILE A 129 -19.96 -1.41 2.02
C ILE A 129 -20.24 -2.90 2.02
N ALA A 130 -19.71 -3.60 1.03
CA ALA A 130 -19.72 -5.06 1.01
C ALA A 130 -18.44 -5.59 1.68
N TRP A 131 -18.60 -6.46 2.67
CA TRP A 131 -17.50 -7.06 3.41
C TRP A 131 -17.32 -8.51 2.96
N GLU A 132 -16.11 -8.82 2.49
CA GLU A 132 -15.73 -10.18 2.13
C GLU A 132 -14.72 -10.74 3.11
N ARG A 133 -14.88 -12.02 3.45
CA ARG A 133 -13.90 -12.71 4.31
C ARG A 133 -12.65 -13.00 3.52
N LEU A 134 -11.50 -12.77 4.15
CA LEU A 134 -10.22 -13.18 3.60
C LEU A 134 -10.15 -14.71 3.52
N SER A 135 -9.68 -15.19 2.38
CA SER A 135 -9.39 -16.62 2.16
C SER A 135 -8.03 -17.03 2.76
N SER A 136 -7.11 -16.08 2.89
CA SER A 136 -5.80 -16.24 3.54
C SER A 136 -5.31 -14.89 4.07
N ALA A 137 -4.73 -14.88 5.27
CA ALA A 137 -4.11 -13.69 5.87
C ALA A 137 -2.65 -13.51 5.38
N THR A 138 -2.47 -13.46 4.06
CA THR A 138 -1.18 -13.23 3.39
C THR A 138 -1.25 -11.98 2.53
N TYR A 139 -2.12 -12.00 1.54
CA TYR A 139 -2.52 -10.84 0.74
C TYR A 139 -3.92 -10.37 1.15
N TRP A 140 -4.36 -9.23 0.62
CA TRP A 140 -5.77 -8.82 0.64
C TRP A 140 -6.58 -9.70 -0.34
N GLN A 141 -6.68 -10.99 -0.03
CA GLN A 141 -7.20 -12.04 -0.91
C GLN A 141 -8.54 -12.58 -0.40
N PHE A 142 -9.57 -12.51 -1.25
CA PHE A 142 -10.90 -13.08 -0.99
C PHE A 142 -11.38 -13.86 -2.23
N THR A 143 -12.38 -14.72 -2.03
CA THR A 143 -12.94 -15.56 -3.10
C THR A 143 -14.01 -14.80 -3.86
N VAL A 144 -13.92 -14.77 -5.19
CA VAL A 144 -14.99 -14.27 -6.07
C VAL A 144 -15.82 -15.47 -6.55
N SER A 145 -17.10 -15.50 -6.22
CA SER A 145 -17.99 -16.64 -6.52
C SER A 145 -18.40 -16.71 -7.99
N THR A 146 -18.58 -15.57 -8.64
CA THR A 146 -19.05 -15.47 -10.03
C THR A 146 -18.47 -14.23 -10.69
N TRP A 147 -17.92 -14.39 -11.88
CA TRP A 147 -17.61 -13.27 -12.77
C TRP A 147 -18.87 -12.99 -13.61
N PRO A 148 -19.48 -11.80 -13.53
CA PRO A 148 -20.52 -11.45 -14.48
C PRO A 148 -19.87 -11.34 -15.87
N GLU A 149 -20.18 -12.30 -16.74
CA GLU A 149 -19.85 -12.21 -18.15
C GLU A 149 -20.56 -10.97 -18.71
N LEU A 150 -19.80 -10.00 -19.21
CA LEU A 150 -20.35 -8.87 -19.95
C LEU A 150 -20.96 -9.42 -21.25
N VAL A 151 -22.27 -9.66 -21.25
CA VAL A 151 -23.01 -9.92 -22.49
C VAL A 151 -23.13 -8.60 -23.25
N VAL A 152 -22.21 -8.35 -24.18
CA VAL A 152 -22.37 -7.27 -25.15
C VAL A 152 -23.37 -7.75 -26.20
N GLU A 153 -24.64 -7.38 -26.03
CA GLU A 153 -25.61 -7.52 -27.11
C GLU A 153 -25.26 -6.55 -28.24
N VAL A 154 -24.64 -7.08 -29.30
CA VAL A 154 -24.52 -6.34 -30.56
C VAL A 154 -25.90 -6.27 -31.20
N GLN A 155 -26.61 -5.16 -30.97
CA GLN A 155 -27.83 -4.83 -31.70
C GLN A 155 -27.47 -4.67 -33.19
N LYS A 156 -27.85 -5.64 -34.03
CA LYS A 156 -27.70 -5.52 -35.48
C LYS A 156 -28.54 -4.33 -35.99
N PRO A 157 -28.01 -3.47 -36.87
CA PRO A 157 -28.79 -2.39 -37.44
C PRO A 157 -30.00 -2.95 -38.19
N LYS A 158 -31.17 -2.31 -38.00
CA LYS A 158 -32.39 -2.63 -38.75
C LYS A 158 -32.09 -2.53 -40.24
N GLN A 159 -32.17 -3.65 -40.96
CA GLN A 159 -32.24 -3.61 -42.42
C GLN A 159 -33.61 -3.02 -42.78
N ASN A 160 -33.61 -1.82 -43.34
CA ASN A 160 -34.80 -1.29 -43.98
C ASN A 160 -34.99 -2.04 -45.30
N SER A 161 -35.99 -2.91 -45.36
CA SER A 161 -36.48 -3.49 -46.60
C SER A 161 -37.20 -2.41 -47.40
N SER A 162 -36.65 -2.05 -48.56
CA SER A 162 -37.37 -1.38 -49.64
C SER A 162 -38.05 -2.40 -50.53
#